data_AF-A0A5R8NPN4-F1
#
_entry.id   AF-A0A5R8NPN4-F1
#
_cell.length_a   1.000
_cell.length_b   1.000
_cell.length_c   1.000
_cell.angle_alpha   90.00
_cell.angle_beta   90.00
_cell.angle_gamma   90.00
#
_symmetry.space_group_name_H-M   'P 1'
#
loop_
_entity.id
_entity.type
_entity.pdbx_description
1 polymer ?
#
loop_
_entity_poly.entity_id
_entity_poly.type
_entity_poly.pdbx_seq_one_letter_code
_entity_poly.pdbx_strand_id
1 'polypeptide(L)'
;MTAWLPLISSVVVVVALSLTIVATNRSHRRAIAAADERAAAAVEAAQRTTEATHGAAASRDHDRWRREKVLDAVSDILALSEEVTDALDRRAEWSADTVDDAEAQILQTLDRLPLLFNVIRLLADDALLEECDRLGQALHSVTKAAAATVAREPIGFDEHKKLIEHYIASYRAIAAIEVDLVAAARSELGATALVRVG
;
A
#
# COMPACT_ATOMS: atom_id res chain seq x y z
N MET A 1 -10.07 76.40 -66.73
CA MET A 1 -9.52 75.03 -66.74
C MET A 1 -9.44 74.52 -65.31
N THR A 2 -9.88 73.30 -65.09
CA THR A 2 -10.35 72.69 -63.83
C THR A 2 -9.23 72.28 -62.86
N ALA A 3 -8.80 73.20 -61.98
CA ALA A 3 -7.74 72.93 -61.00
C ALA A 3 -8.20 72.27 -59.68
N TRP A 4 -9.52 72.18 -59.42
CA TRP A 4 -10.08 71.72 -58.14
C TRP A 4 -10.44 70.23 -58.11
N LEU A 5 -10.69 69.62 -59.27
CA LEU A 5 -10.97 68.19 -59.43
C LEU A 5 -9.86 67.24 -58.91
N PRO A 6 -8.55 67.49 -59.18
CA PRO A 6 -7.49 66.62 -58.68
C PRO A 6 -7.38 66.64 -57.15
N LEU A 7 -7.56 67.81 -56.53
CA LEU A 7 -7.54 67.99 -55.08
C LEU A 7 -8.65 67.19 -54.38
N ILE A 8 -9.88 67.24 -54.89
CA ILE A 8 -11.01 66.49 -54.35
C ILE A 8 -10.75 64.98 -54.49
N SER A 9 -10.22 64.51 -55.63
CA SER A 9 -9.89 63.10 -55.81
C SER A 9 -8.81 62.62 -54.84
N SER A 10 -7.80 63.45 -54.56
CA SER A 10 -6.72 63.13 -53.61
C SER A 10 -7.25 62.99 -52.18
N VAL A 11 -8.18 63.84 -51.76
CA VAL A 11 -8.79 63.76 -50.43
C VAL A 11 -9.60 62.48 -50.29
N VAL A 12 -10.39 62.11 -51.30
CA VAL A 12 -11.18 60.87 -51.28
C VAL A 12 -10.27 59.64 -51.18
N VAL A 13 -9.16 59.61 -51.92
CA VAL A 13 -8.18 58.52 -51.88
C VAL A 13 -7.49 58.42 -50.51
N VAL A 14 -7.10 59.54 -49.92
CA VAL A 14 -6.48 59.56 -48.58
C VAL A 14 -7.46 59.09 -47.51
N VAL A 15 -8.72 59.51 -47.56
CA VAL A 15 -9.76 59.05 -46.63
C VAL A 15 -10.02 57.55 -46.79
N ALA A 16 -10.13 57.05 -48.02
CA ALA A 16 -10.32 55.63 -48.29
C ALA A 16 -9.13 54.78 -47.80
N LEU A 17 -7.90 55.21 -48.05
CA LEU A 17 -6.68 54.56 -47.54
C LEU A 17 -6.64 54.56 -46.01
N SER A 18 -6.98 55.69 -45.37
CA SER A 18 -7.00 55.82 -43.93
C SER A 18 -8.02 54.88 -43.28
N LEU A 19 -9.22 54.80 -43.84
CA LEU A 19 -10.26 53.86 -43.38
C LEU A 19 -9.83 52.41 -43.55
N THR A 20 -9.16 52.08 -44.66
CA THR A 20 -8.63 50.74 -44.93
C THR A 20 -7.57 50.37 -43.90
N ILE A 21 -6.59 51.24 -43.64
CA ILE A 21 -5.54 51.02 -42.63
C ILE A 21 -6.14 50.83 -41.23
N VAL A 22 -7.15 51.64 -40.86
CA VAL A 22 -7.83 51.52 -39.56
C VAL A 22 -8.61 50.21 -39.46
N ALA A 23 -9.29 49.79 -40.52
CA ALA A 23 -10.00 48.52 -40.58
C ALA A 23 -9.04 47.32 -40.46
N THR A 24 -7.91 47.35 -41.19
CA THR A 24 -6.87 46.33 -41.11
C THR A 24 -6.24 46.28 -39.72
N ASN A 25 -5.92 47.42 -39.11
CA ASN A 25 -5.38 47.46 -37.74
C ASN A 25 -6.35 46.90 -36.70
N ARG A 26 -7.65 47.20 -36.81
CA ARG A 26 -8.68 46.62 -35.93
C ARG A 26 -8.81 45.12 -36.13
N SER A 27 -8.74 44.64 -37.36
CA SER A 27 -8.76 43.21 -37.69
C SER A 27 -7.54 42.50 -37.09
N HIS A 28 -6.34 43.05 -37.26
CA HIS A 28 -5.11 42.48 -36.70
C HIS A 28 -5.15 42.45 -35.17
N ARG A 29 -5.60 43.52 -34.51
CA ARG A 29 -5.75 43.55 -33.04
C ARG A 29 -6.73 42.51 -32.53
N ARG A 30 -7.87 42.31 -33.22
CA ARG A 30 -8.83 41.25 -32.87
C ARG A 30 -8.26 39.86 -33.11
N ALA A 31 -7.50 39.67 -34.19
CA ALA A 31 -6.86 38.39 -34.49
C ALA A 31 -5.80 38.02 -33.44
N ILE A 32 -5.01 38.99 -32.99
CA ILE A 32 -4.02 38.81 -31.91
C ILE A 32 -4.72 38.48 -30.59
N ALA A 33 -5.73 39.26 -30.18
CA ALA A 33 -6.46 38.98 -28.95
C ALA A 33 -7.11 37.58 -28.95
N ALA A 34 -7.71 37.18 -30.07
CA ALA A 34 -8.29 35.83 -30.21
C ALA A 34 -7.23 34.72 -30.23
N ALA A 35 -5.99 35.02 -30.66
CA ALA A 35 -4.88 34.07 -30.59
C ALA A 35 -4.34 33.94 -29.16
N ASP A 36 -4.22 35.06 -28.43
CA ASP A 36 -3.80 35.08 -27.03
C ASP A 36 -4.80 34.36 -26.13
N GLU A 37 -6.11 34.56 -26.34
CA GLU A 37 -7.16 33.81 -25.62
C GLU A 37 -7.08 32.30 -25.88
N ARG A 38 -6.83 31.89 -27.13
CA ARG A 38 -6.62 30.47 -27.49
C ARG A 38 -5.35 29.91 -26.89
N ALA A 39 -4.26 30.68 -26.86
CA ALA A 39 -3.01 30.27 -26.25
C ALA A 39 -3.15 30.12 -24.74
N ALA A 40 -3.83 31.07 -24.07
CA ALA A 40 -4.12 31.00 -22.64
C ALA A 40 -4.99 29.77 -22.30
N ALA A 41 -6.06 29.53 -23.06
CA ALA A 41 -6.91 28.36 -22.87
C ALA A 41 -6.16 27.04 -23.13
N ALA A 42 -5.25 27.00 -24.11
CA ALA A 42 -4.43 25.82 -24.39
C ALA A 42 -3.42 25.54 -23.27
N VAL A 43 -2.80 26.59 -22.71
CA VAL A 43 -1.87 26.46 -21.57
C VAL A 43 -2.61 25.98 -20.32
N GLU A 44 -3.78 26.56 -20.03
CA GLU A 44 -4.59 26.15 -18.87
C GLU A 44 -5.06 24.69 -19.00
N ALA A 45 -5.50 24.27 -20.20
CA ALA A 45 -5.86 22.88 -20.46
C ALA A 45 -4.66 21.93 -20.33
N ALA A 46 -3.48 22.35 -20.78
CA ALA A 46 -2.24 21.59 -20.62
C ALA A 46 -1.84 21.47 -19.14
N GLN A 47 -1.96 22.54 -18.35
CA GLN A 47 -1.70 22.54 -16.91
C GLN A 47 -2.64 21.57 -16.18
N ARG A 48 -3.95 21.67 -16.41
CA ARG A 48 -4.93 20.76 -15.80
C ARG A 48 -4.67 19.29 -16.16
N THR A 49 -4.27 19.02 -17.39
CA THR A 49 -3.91 17.66 -17.84
C THR A 49 -2.64 17.18 -17.15
N THR A 50 -1.65 18.06 -16.97
CA THR A 50 -0.38 17.75 -16.30
C THR A 50 -0.60 17.48 -14.80
N GLU A 51 -1.40 18.29 -14.13
CA GLU A 51 -1.78 18.08 -12.73
C GLU A 51 -2.55 16.79 -12.53
N ALA A 52 -3.53 16.49 -13.40
CA ALA A 52 -4.30 15.25 -13.34
C ALA A 52 -3.42 14.00 -13.57
N THR A 53 -2.49 14.07 -14.53
CA THR A 53 -1.57 12.96 -14.81
C THR A 53 -0.54 12.75 -13.70
N HIS A 54 0.02 13.83 -13.14
CA HIS A 54 0.90 13.74 -11.98
C HIS A 54 0.18 13.22 -10.74
N GLY A 55 -1.05 13.68 -10.48
CA GLY A 55 -1.86 13.17 -9.37
C GLY A 55 -2.16 11.68 -9.51
N ALA A 56 -2.54 11.23 -10.71
CA ALA A 56 -2.75 9.81 -11.00
C ALA A 56 -1.47 8.99 -10.87
N ALA A 57 -0.30 9.54 -11.25
CA ALA A 57 0.98 8.87 -11.07
C ALA A 57 1.35 8.73 -9.58
N ALA A 58 1.23 9.81 -8.80
CA ALA A 58 1.51 9.81 -7.37
C ALA A 58 0.62 8.82 -6.60
N SER A 59 -0.67 8.75 -6.94
CA SER A 59 -1.59 7.77 -6.34
C SER A 59 -1.15 6.33 -6.62
N ARG A 60 -0.77 6.02 -7.86
CA ARG A 60 -0.30 4.67 -8.23
C ARG A 60 1.01 4.31 -7.53
N ASP A 61 1.93 5.25 -7.40
CA ASP A 61 3.20 5.04 -6.69
C ASP A 61 2.97 4.82 -5.20
N HIS A 62 2.07 5.59 -4.58
CA HIS A 62 1.67 5.40 -3.19
C HIS A 62 1.04 4.02 -2.97
N ASP A 63 0.09 3.62 -3.83
CA ASP A 63 -0.55 2.31 -3.75
C ASP A 63 0.45 1.16 -3.95
N ARG A 64 1.43 1.33 -4.85
CA ARG A 64 2.50 0.35 -5.04
C ARG A 64 3.35 0.21 -3.79
N TRP A 65 3.79 1.34 -3.23
CA TRP A 65 4.58 1.38 -2.01
C TRP A 65 3.82 0.75 -0.82
N ARG A 66 2.53 1.05 -0.68
CA ARG A 66 1.67 0.48 0.37
C ARG A 66 1.65 -1.05 0.27
N ARG A 67 1.32 -1.58 -0.92
CA ARG A 67 1.29 -3.02 -1.18
C ARG A 67 2.63 -3.70 -0.92
N GLU A 68 3.74 -3.07 -1.32
CA GLU A 68 5.09 -3.58 -1.06
C GLU A 68 5.37 -3.66 0.44
N LYS A 69 5.04 -2.61 1.21
CA LYS A 69 5.26 -2.59 2.66
C LYS A 69 4.38 -3.59 3.42
N VAL A 70 3.13 -3.77 2.99
CA VAL A 70 2.25 -4.80 3.55
C VAL A 70 2.81 -6.20 3.26
N LEU A 71 3.26 -6.46 2.03
CA LEU A 71 3.85 -7.74 1.66
C LEU A 71 5.15 -8.03 2.44
N ASP A 72 6.03 -7.03 2.59
CA ASP A 72 7.24 -7.13 3.39
C ASP A 72 6.88 -7.53 4.84
N ALA A 73 5.94 -6.82 5.47
CA ALA A 73 5.56 -7.07 6.85
C ALA A 73 4.90 -8.45 7.05
N VAL A 74 4.02 -8.87 6.14
CA VAL A 74 3.43 -10.23 6.19
C VAL A 74 4.50 -11.29 6.01
N SER A 75 5.46 -11.08 5.11
CA SER A 75 6.57 -12.03 4.89
C SER A 75 7.44 -12.14 6.14
N ASP A 76 7.75 -11.03 6.79
CA ASP A 76 8.52 -11.00 8.04
C ASP A 76 7.76 -11.68 9.20
N ILE A 77 6.43 -11.51 9.28
CA ILE A 77 5.59 -12.20 10.27
C ILE A 77 5.63 -13.72 10.05
N LEU A 78 5.49 -14.18 8.80
CA LEU A 78 5.56 -15.61 8.48
C LEU A 78 6.95 -16.19 8.73
N ALA A 79 8.01 -15.46 8.42
CA ALA A 79 9.38 -15.87 8.73
C ALA A 79 9.63 -15.97 10.24
N LEU A 80 9.06 -15.06 11.03
CA LEU A 80 9.07 -15.16 12.51
C LEU A 80 8.29 -16.38 13.01
N SER A 81 7.17 -16.69 12.38
CA SER A 81 6.39 -17.90 12.70
C SER A 81 7.22 -19.15 12.46
N GLU A 82 7.92 -19.23 11.33
CA GLU A 82 8.84 -20.32 10.99
C GLU A 82 10.01 -20.42 11.99
N GLU A 83 10.64 -19.30 12.35
CA GLU A 83 11.72 -19.28 13.35
C GLU A 83 11.25 -19.84 14.70
N VAL A 84 10.02 -19.54 15.09
CA VAL A 84 9.41 -20.03 16.34
C VAL A 84 9.02 -21.51 16.24
N THR A 85 8.41 -21.95 15.14
CA THR A 85 8.06 -23.36 14.96
C THR A 85 9.29 -24.25 14.88
N ASP A 86 10.37 -23.81 14.22
CA ASP A 86 11.68 -24.49 14.21
C ASP A 86 12.31 -24.59 15.62
N ALA A 87 12.13 -23.57 16.45
CA ALA A 87 12.56 -23.62 17.85
C ALA A 87 11.72 -24.61 18.67
N LEU A 88 10.41 -24.66 18.42
CA LEU A 88 9.48 -25.57 19.09
C LEU A 88 9.65 -27.03 18.64
N ASP A 89 10.08 -27.28 17.41
CA ASP A 89 10.39 -28.64 16.94
C ASP A 89 11.55 -29.26 17.71
N ARG A 90 12.48 -28.44 18.20
CA ARG A 90 13.59 -28.84 19.07
C ARG A 90 13.20 -28.97 20.55
N ARG A 91 11.90 -28.85 20.89
CA ARG A 91 11.37 -29.03 22.25
C ARG A 91 11.84 -30.32 22.94
N ALA A 92 12.02 -31.41 22.19
CA ALA A 92 12.44 -32.69 22.75
C ALA A 92 13.81 -32.63 23.45
N GLU A 93 14.62 -31.60 23.15
CA GLU A 93 15.92 -31.34 23.75
C GLU A 93 15.81 -30.56 25.08
N TRP A 94 14.63 -30.01 25.39
CA TRP A 94 14.43 -29.19 26.58
C TRP A 94 14.38 -30.05 27.84
N SER A 95 15.07 -29.60 28.88
CA SER A 95 15.03 -30.19 30.21
C SER A 95 14.44 -29.21 31.21
N ALA A 96 14.19 -29.68 32.43
CA ALA A 96 13.73 -28.84 33.53
C ALA A 96 14.69 -27.66 33.82
N ASP A 97 15.98 -27.79 33.49
CA ASP A 97 16.99 -26.76 33.71
C ASP A 97 17.09 -25.75 32.56
N THR A 98 16.66 -26.10 31.35
CA THR A 98 16.84 -25.26 30.14
C THR A 98 15.53 -24.70 29.58
N VAL A 99 14.38 -25.18 30.07
CA VAL A 99 13.07 -24.79 29.53
C VAL A 99 12.79 -23.29 29.67
N ASP A 100 13.18 -22.67 30.78
CA ASP A 100 12.97 -21.23 31.00
C ASP A 100 13.78 -20.38 30.02
N ASP A 101 15.04 -20.76 29.77
CA ASP A 101 15.90 -20.05 28.82
C ASP A 101 15.40 -20.23 27.38
N ALA A 102 14.96 -21.45 27.02
CA ALA A 102 14.40 -21.72 25.70
C ALA A 102 13.07 -20.98 25.47
N GLU A 103 12.19 -20.96 26.46
CA GLU A 103 10.94 -20.19 26.44
C GLU A 103 11.25 -18.69 26.28
N ALA A 104 12.15 -18.14 27.10
CA ALA A 104 12.52 -16.73 27.04
C ALA A 104 13.10 -16.33 25.68
N GLN A 105 13.94 -17.19 25.06
CA GLN A 105 14.50 -16.94 23.74
C GLN A 105 13.41 -16.88 22.65
N ILE A 106 12.42 -17.77 22.70
CA ILE A 106 11.29 -17.76 21.77
C ILE A 106 10.43 -16.51 22.00
N LEU A 107 10.13 -16.17 23.25
CA LEU A 107 9.36 -14.97 23.57
C LEU A 107 10.08 -13.68 23.11
N GLN A 108 11.40 -13.62 23.26
CA GLN A 108 12.21 -12.52 22.74
C GLN A 108 12.14 -12.40 21.20
N THR A 109 12.03 -13.55 20.50
CA THR A 109 11.82 -13.56 19.05
C THR A 109 10.45 -12.97 18.70
N LEU A 110 9.42 -13.32 19.47
CA LEU A 110 8.05 -12.80 19.30
C LEU A 110 7.91 -11.31 19.63
N ASP A 111 8.80 -10.72 20.43
CA ASP A 111 8.83 -9.26 20.70
C ASP A 111 9.08 -8.40 19.45
N ARG A 112 9.42 -9.02 18.31
CA ARG A 112 9.54 -8.35 17.00
C ARG A 112 8.19 -8.12 16.33
N LEU A 113 7.16 -8.91 16.66
CA LEU A 113 5.82 -8.84 16.05
C LEU A 113 5.12 -7.49 16.21
N PRO A 114 5.15 -6.81 17.39
CA PRO A 114 4.45 -5.53 17.56
C PRO A 114 4.88 -4.45 16.56
N LEU A 115 6.14 -4.45 16.12
CA LEU A 115 6.60 -3.51 15.09
C LEU A 115 5.92 -3.77 13.75
N LEU A 116 5.81 -5.04 13.35
CA LEU A 116 5.19 -5.46 12.10
C LEU A 116 3.68 -5.23 12.14
N PHE A 117 3.03 -5.49 13.28
CA PHE A 117 1.60 -5.23 13.48
C PHE A 117 1.27 -3.74 13.35
N ASN A 118 2.18 -2.85 13.78
CA ASN A 118 2.00 -1.42 13.55
C ASN A 118 2.04 -1.03 12.07
N VAL A 119 2.87 -1.69 11.26
CA VAL A 119 2.88 -1.48 9.80
C VAL A 119 1.55 -1.92 9.20
N ILE A 120 1.08 -3.12 9.53
CA ILE A 120 -0.21 -3.65 9.06
C ILE A 120 -1.37 -2.74 9.47
N ARG A 121 -1.44 -2.34 10.75
CA ARG A 121 -2.48 -1.45 11.29
C ARG A 121 -2.54 -0.09 10.60
N LEU A 122 -1.42 0.42 10.08
CA LEU A 122 -1.37 1.71 9.40
C LEU A 122 -1.71 1.62 7.91
N LEU A 123 -1.49 0.46 7.27
CA LEU A 123 -1.42 0.35 5.82
C LEU A 123 -2.38 -0.66 5.20
N ALA A 124 -3.01 -1.55 5.98
CA ALA A 124 -3.88 -2.62 5.51
C ALA A 124 -5.26 -2.60 6.18
N ASP A 125 -6.17 -3.40 5.63
CA ASP A 125 -7.51 -3.59 6.18
C ASP A 125 -7.51 -4.38 7.51
N ASP A 126 -8.54 -4.13 8.32
CA ASP A 126 -8.72 -4.75 9.65
C ASP A 126 -8.71 -6.29 9.60
N ALA A 127 -9.21 -6.89 8.51
CA ALA A 127 -9.20 -8.34 8.33
C ALA A 127 -7.79 -8.93 8.30
N LEU A 128 -6.82 -8.25 7.68
CA LEU A 128 -5.42 -8.70 7.68
C LEU A 128 -4.79 -8.56 9.06
N LEU A 129 -5.12 -7.48 9.77
CA LEU A 129 -4.66 -7.25 11.13
C LEU A 129 -5.18 -8.32 12.10
N GLU A 130 -6.46 -8.69 12.00
CA GLU A 130 -7.07 -9.75 12.83
C GLU A 130 -6.35 -11.09 12.67
N GLU A 131 -5.96 -11.46 11.45
CA GLU A 131 -5.21 -12.70 11.20
C GLU A 131 -3.76 -12.63 11.73
N CYS A 132 -3.11 -11.46 11.63
CA CYS A 132 -1.78 -11.24 12.21
C CYS A 132 -1.82 -11.38 13.75
N ASP A 133 -2.81 -10.76 14.40
CA ASP A 133 -3.00 -10.85 15.85
C ASP A 133 -3.31 -12.29 16.28
N ARG A 134 -4.14 -13.01 15.52
CA ARG A 134 -4.45 -14.43 15.78
C ARG A 134 -3.19 -15.29 15.72
N LEU A 135 -2.33 -15.09 14.72
CA LEU A 135 -1.07 -15.81 14.62
C LEU A 135 -0.14 -15.48 15.79
N GLY A 136 0.04 -14.21 16.13
CA GLY A 136 0.86 -13.79 17.27
C GLY A 136 0.38 -14.39 18.60
N GLN A 137 -0.93 -14.40 18.84
CA GLN A 137 -1.52 -15.03 20.03
C GLN A 137 -1.31 -16.55 20.04
N ALA A 138 -1.48 -17.21 18.90
CA ALA A 138 -1.27 -18.65 18.78
C ALA A 138 0.19 -19.03 19.05
N LEU A 139 1.15 -18.29 18.48
CA LEU A 139 2.59 -18.48 18.70
C LEU A 139 2.98 -18.29 20.17
N HIS A 140 2.46 -17.25 20.83
CA HIS A 140 2.71 -17.03 22.24
C HIS A 140 2.09 -18.14 23.12
N SER A 141 0.88 -18.59 22.79
CA SER A 141 0.19 -19.65 23.52
C SER A 141 0.86 -21.01 23.37
N VAL A 142 1.28 -21.38 22.15
CA VAL A 142 1.95 -22.66 21.92
C VAL A 142 3.31 -22.71 22.61
N THR A 143 4.02 -21.56 22.69
CA THR A 143 5.32 -21.46 23.35
C THR A 143 5.18 -21.78 24.84
N LYS A 144 4.20 -21.16 25.50
CA LYS A 144 3.88 -21.47 26.90
C LYS A 144 3.41 -22.90 27.10
N ALA A 145 2.58 -23.41 26.18
CA ALA A 145 2.13 -24.80 26.24
C ALA A 145 3.31 -25.78 26.11
N ALA A 146 4.26 -25.50 25.21
CA ALA A 146 5.47 -26.29 25.04
C ALA A 146 6.31 -26.31 26.32
N ALA A 147 6.54 -25.16 26.94
CA ALA A 147 7.27 -25.06 28.21
C ALA A 147 6.56 -25.84 29.33
N ALA A 148 5.22 -25.73 29.43
CA ALA A 148 4.43 -26.45 30.43
C ALA A 148 4.52 -27.98 30.31
N THR A 149 4.76 -28.50 29.10
CA THR A 149 4.95 -29.95 28.93
C THR A 149 6.25 -30.47 29.56
N VAL A 150 7.24 -29.60 29.79
CA VAL A 150 8.50 -29.97 30.46
C VAL A 150 8.28 -29.82 31.96
N ALA A 151 7.96 -30.94 32.60
CA ALA A 151 7.63 -30.98 34.02
C ALA A 151 8.85 -30.65 34.89
N ARG A 152 8.79 -29.52 35.61
CA ARG A 152 9.80 -29.10 36.61
C ARG A 152 9.60 -29.82 37.94
N GLU A 153 8.38 -30.24 38.20
CA GLU A 153 7.94 -30.99 39.38
C GLU A 153 7.23 -32.28 38.93
N PRO A 154 7.19 -33.32 39.77
CA PRO A 154 6.48 -34.56 39.45
C PRO A 154 4.97 -34.29 39.32
N ILE A 155 4.50 -34.18 38.09
CA ILE A 155 3.08 -34.06 37.74
C ILE A 155 2.45 -35.43 37.53
N GLY A 156 1.14 -35.53 37.76
CA GLY A 156 0.39 -36.76 37.49
C GLY A 156 0.40 -37.11 36.01
N PHE A 157 0.42 -38.41 35.69
CA PHE A 157 0.42 -38.90 34.30
C PHE A 157 -0.72 -38.32 33.45
N ASP A 158 -1.93 -38.25 34.00
CA ASP A 158 -3.11 -37.72 33.31
C ASP A 158 -3.00 -36.21 33.03
N GLU A 159 -2.33 -35.46 33.90
CA GLU A 159 -2.09 -34.03 33.73
C GLU A 159 -1.02 -33.78 32.67
N HIS A 160 0.09 -34.51 32.72
CA HIS A 160 1.13 -34.46 31.70
C HIS A 160 0.59 -34.81 30.32
N LYS A 161 -0.26 -35.83 30.22
CA LYS A 161 -0.92 -36.22 28.97
C LYS A 161 -1.77 -35.07 28.39
N LYS A 162 -2.58 -34.39 29.22
CA LYS A 162 -3.39 -33.24 28.78
C LYS A 162 -2.55 -32.08 28.27
N LEU A 163 -1.41 -31.79 28.91
CA LEU A 163 -0.50 -30.74 28.47
C LEU A 163 0.10 -31.04 27.09
N ILE A 164 0.50 -32.30 26.86
CA ILE A 164 1.00 -32.75 25.55
C ILE A 164 -0.09 -32.67 24.49
N GLU A 165 -1.30 -33.16 24.78
CA GLU A 165 -2.44 -33.09 23.85
C GLU A 165 -2.78 -31.64 23.48
N HIS A 166 -2.81 -30.74 24.47
CA HIS A 166 -3.03 -29.31 24.24
C HIS A 166 -1.92 -28.70 23.37
N TYR A 167 -0.64 -28.98 23.68
CA TYR A 167 0.49 -28.50 22.87
C TYR A 167 0.39 -28.98 21.42
N ILE A 168 0.14 -30.27 21.18
CA ILE A 168 0.04 -30.82 19.82
C ILE A 168 -1.12 -30.18 19.06
N ALA A 169 -2.27 -29.98 19.70
CA ALA A 169 -3.42 -29.32 19.08
C ALA A 169 -3.11 -27.86 18.72
N SER A 170 -2.51 -27.11 19.66
CA SER A 170 -2.12 -25.71 19.45
C SER A 170 -1.05 -25.56 18.37
N TYR A 171 -0.05 -26.46 18.34
CA TYR A 171 1.01 -26.46 17.33
C TYR A 171 0.46 -26.71 15.93
N ARG A 172 -0.47 -27.66 15.78
CA ARG A 172 -1.12 -27.94 14.49
C ARG A 172 -2.04 -26.80 14.02
N ALA A 173 -2.59 -26.01 14.94
CA ALA A 173 -3.46 -24.90 14.58
C ALA A 173 -2.69 -23.75 13.90
N ILE A 174 -1.37 -23.62 14.15
CA ILE A 174 -0.53 -22.56 13.56
C ILE A 174 -0.58 -22.61 12.04
N ALA A 175 -0.38 -23.79 11.45
CA ALA A 175 -0.40 -23.95 9.99
C ALA A 175 -1.74 -23.54 9.36
N ALA A 176 -2.86 -23.77 10.05
CA ALA A 176 -4.17 -23.32 9.58
C ALA A 176 -4.28 -21.79 9.61
N ILE A 177 -3.79 -21.16 10.69
CA ILE A 177 -3.79 -19.70 10.84
C ILE A 177 -2.85 -19.04 9.82
N GLU A 178 -1.69 -19.62 9.53
CA GLU A 178 -0.78 -19.13 8.48
C GLU A 178 -1.44 -19.16 7.10
N VAL A 179 -2.19 -20.22 6.79
CA VAL A 179 -2.96 -20.31 5.53
C VAL A 179 -4.02 -19.20 5.46
N ASP A 180 -4.74 -18.95 6.56
CA ASP A 180 -5.74 -17.90 6.64
C ASP A 180 -5.11 -16.50 6.50
N LEU A 181 -3.95 -16.27 7.13
CA LEU A 181 -3.16 -15.05 6.99
C LEU A 181 -2.72 -14.81 5.55
N VAL A 182 -2.22 -15.85 4.87
CA VAL A 182 -1.85 -15.77 3.45
C VAL A 182 -3.07 -15.46 2.58
N ALA A 183 -4.23 -16.05 2.89
CA ALA A 183 -5.47 -15.75 2.18
C ALA A 183 -5.91 -14.28 2.37
N ALA A 184 -5.85 -13.77 3.60
CA ALA A 184 -6.12 -12.37 3.91
C ALA A 184 -5.15 -11.42 3.18
N ALA A 185 -3.86 -11.73 3.20
CA ALA A 185 -2.83 -10.94 2.51
C ALA A 185 -3.06 -10.92 0.99
N ARG A 186 -3.45 -12.04 0.40
CA ARG A 186 -3.81 -12.09 -1.03
C ARG A 186 -5.03 -11.25 -1.36
N SER A 187 -6.02 -11.23 -0.47
CA SER A 187 -7.20 -10.38 -0.62
C SER A 187 -6.83 -8.90 -0.57
N GLU A 188 -6.07 -8.47 0.44
CA GLU A 188 -5.56 -7.11 0.62
C GLU A 188 -4.76 -6.63 -0.60
N LEU A 189 -3.90 -7.50 -1.15
CA LEU A 189 -3.07 -7.17 -2.30
C LEU A 189 -3.81 -7.20 -3.64
N GLY A 190 -5.10 -7.55 -3.66
CA GLY A 190 -5.88 -7.71 -4.89
C GLY A 190 -5.46 -8.90 -5.74
N ALA A 191 -4.79 -9.90 -5.13
CA ALA A 191 -4.32 -11.14 -5.74
C ALA A 191 -5.34 -12.29 -5.58
N THR A 192 -6.63 -11.95 -5.54
CA THR A 192 -7.71 -12.94 -5.66
C THR A 192 -7.61 -13.58 -7.04
N ALA A 193 -7.47 -14.90 -7.05
CA ALA A 193 -7.45 -15.66 -8.29
C ALA A 193 -8.69 -15.28 -9.10
N LEU A 194 -8.48 -14.86 -10.35
CA LEU A 194 -9.48 -15.06 -11.39
C LEU A 194 -9.81 -16.55 -11.35
N VAL A 195 -10.90 -16.90 -10.65
CA VAL A 195 -11.50 -18.22 -10.75
C VAL A 195 -11.84 -18.36 -12.23
N ARG A 196 -10.99 -19.10 -12.96
CA ARG A 196 -11.31 -19.56 -14.31
C ARG A 196 -12.54 -20.45 -14.14
N VAL A 197 -13.70 -19.86 -14.38
CA VAL A 197 -14.91 -20.60 -14.67
C VAL A 197 -14.63 -21.30 -16.00
N GLY A 198 -14.28 -22.58 -15.92
CA GLY A 198 -14.24 -23.52 -17.04
C GLY A 198 -15.50 -24.36 -17.06
#